data_AF-A0A6H5IX46-F1
#
_entry.id   AF-A0A6H5IX46-F1
#
_cell.length_a   1.000
_cell.length_b   1.000
_cell.length_c   1.000
_cell.angle_alpha   90.00
_cell.angle_beta   90.00
_cell.angle_gamma   90.00
#
_symmetry.space_group_name_H-M   'P 1'
#
loop_
_entity.id
_entity.type
_entity.pdbx_description
1 polymer ?
#
loop_
_entity_poly.entity_id
_entity_poly.type
_entity_poly.pdbx_seq_one_letter_code
_entity_poly.pdbx_strand_id
1 'polypeptide(L)'
;MIMFAIAQIMYTTAFGFKPLNAKLGAFLYLLCAIIIFTLMPGLNGVLKIGVPVYTLLLGTMSWRAISRVQFFEGQWTWNRLCCCIGSICFVISDTMIGFHHFYSPVPYPQITIMLTYYAAQLGIALSAVESKRVKDSVVK
;
A
#
# COMPACT_ATOMS: atom_id res chain seq x y z
N MET A 1 -5.27 8.48 -11.99
CA MET A 1 -5.19 8.92 -10.58
C MET A 1 -6.52 8.85 -9.84
N ILE A 2 -7.63 9.38 -10.36
CA ILE A 2 -8.92 9.40 -9.63
C ILE A 2 -9.42 7.99 -9.27
N MET A 3 -9.44 7.05 -10.22
CA MET A 3 -9.89 5.67 -9.93
C MET A 3 -9.00 4.95 -8.90
N PHE A 4 -7.69 5.18 -8.97
CA PHE A 4 -6.74 4.67 -7.97
C PHE A 4 -6.98 5.34 -6.60
N ALA A 5 -7.21 6.64 -6.54
CA ALA A 5 -7.54 7.32 -5.29
C ALA A 5 -8.82 6.75 -4.65
N ILE A 6 -9.84 6.45 -5.44
CA ILE A 6 -11.07 5.79 -4.97
C ILE A 6 -10.75 4.39 -4.40
N ALA A 7 -9.96 3.59 -5.10
CA ALA A 7 -9.54 2.28 -4.60
C ALA A 7 -8.81 2.39 -3.25
N GLN A 8 -7.97 3.41 -3.07
CA GLN A 8 -7.16 3.60 -1.87
C GLN A 8 -8.05 3.98 -0.69
N ILE A 9 -9.09 4.78 -0.94
CA ILE A 9 -10.14 5.07 0.04
C ILE A 9 -10.88 3.78 0.41
N MET A 10 -11.32 2.99 -0.58
CA MET A 10 -12.01 1.73 -0.33
C MET A 10 -11.14 0.75 0.49
N TYR A 11 -9.86 0.59 0.15
CA TYR A 11 -8.94 -0.24 0.93
C TYR A 11 -8.75 0.28 2.35
N THR A 12 -8.58 1.59 2.52
CA THR A 12 -8.45 2.21 3.84
C THR A 12 -9.70 1.94 4.70
N THR A 13 -10.89 2.03 4.11
CA THR A 13 -12.15 1.69 4.81
C THR A 13 -12.25 0.21 5.15
N ALA A 14 -11.85 -0.68 4.22
CA ALA A 14 -11.88 -2.13 4.41
C ALA A 14 -10.89 -2.59 5.50
N PHE A 15 -9.75 -1.92 5.65
CA PHE A 15 -8.77 -2.23 6.69
C PHE A 15 -9.19 -1.74 8.09
N GLY A 16 -10.20 -0.88 8.18
CA GLY A 16 -10.73 -0.34 9.43
C GLY A 16 -9.72 0.55 10.16
N PHE A 17 -10.10 1.14 11.31
CA PHE A 17 -9.30 2.13 12.05
C PHE A 17 -8.69 1.64 13.38
N LYS A 18 -8.90 0.37 13.77
CA LYS A 18 -8.36 -0.20 15.02
C LYS A 18 -7.32 -1.28 14.69
N PRO A 19 -6.16 -1.32 15.37
CA PRO A 19 -5.58 -0.33 16.30
C PRO A 19 -4.86 0.84 15.58
N LEU A 20 -4.67 1.96 16.28
CA LEU A 20 -4.00 3.16 15.77
C LEU A 20 -2.53 3.17 16.19
N ASN A 21 -1.64 2.67 15.34
CA ASN A 21 -0.19 2.74 15.55
C ASN A 21 0.37 4.09 15.06
N ALA A 22 0.20 5.16 15.85
CA ALA A 22 0.61 6.52 15.49
C ALA A 22 2.11 6.65 15.16
N LYS A 23 2.98 5.92 15.88
CA LYS A 23 4.43 5.91 15.60
C LYS A 23 4.76 5.42 14.18
N LEU A 24 4.06 4.36 13.74
CA LEU A 24 4.23 3.81 12.40
C LEU A 24 3.69 4.76 11.33
N GLY A 25 2.53 5.37 11.61
CA GLY A 25 1.97 6.42 10.75
C GLY A 25 2.94 7.58 10.55
N ALA A 26 3.52 8.11 11.63
CA ALA A 26 4.50 9.18 11.56
C ALA A 26 5.71 8.81 10.70
N PHE A 27 6.24 7.59 10.84
CA PHE A 27 7.34 7.09 10.01
C PHE A 27 6.95 7.01 8.52
N LEU A 28 5.78 6.47 8.20
CA LEU A 28 5.32 6.38 6.81
C LEU A 28 5.01 7.75 6.19
N TYR A 29 4.44 8.68 6.96
CA TYR A 29 4.23 10.04 6.48
C TYR A 29 5.53 10.79 6.26
N LEU A 30 6.56 10.54 7.09
CA LEU A 30 7.89 11.08 6.85
C LEU A 30 8.45 10.56 5.51
N LEU A 31 8.33 9.26 5.24
CA LEU A 31 8.72 8.70 3.94
C LEU A 31 7.93 9.32 2.78
N CYS A 32 6.62 9.47 2.93
CA CYS A 32 5.78 10.15 1.93
C CYS A 32 6.24 11.58 1.68
N ALA A 33 6.60 12.32 2.73
CA ALA A 33 7.10 13.69 2.62
C ALA A 33 8.43 13.75 1.86
N ILE A 34 9.36 12.80 2.10
CA ILE A 34 10.62 12.69 1.36
C ILE A 34 10.36 12.40 -0.12
N ILE A 35 9.44 11.48 -0.44
CA ILE A 35 9.04 11.17 -1.82
C ILE A 35 8.46 12.42 -2.49
N ILE A 36 7.52 13.11 -1.85
CA ILE A 36 6.92 14.34 -2.38
C ILE A 36 7.99 15.40 -2.63
N PHE A 37 8.91 15.61 -1.69
CA PHE A 37 9.99 16.58 -1.83
C PHE A 37 10.90 16.26 -3.02
N THR A 38 11.24 14.99 -3.21
CA THR A 38 12.08 14.52 -4.32
C THR A 38 11.39 14.69 -5.68
N LEU A 39 10.08 14.44 -5.74
CA LEU A 39 9.31 14.55 -6.98
C LEU A 39 8.97 16.00 -7.32
N MET A 40 8.74 16.87 -6.33
CA MET A 40 8.30 18.26 -6.49
C MET A 40 9.00 19.07 -7.61
N PRO A 41 10.33 19.02 -7.82
CA PRO A 41 10.99 19.74 -8.91
C PRO A 41 10.59 19.28 -10.32
N GLY A 42 10.10 18.05 -10.50
CA GLY A 42 9.67 17.51 -11.79
C GLY A 42 8.19 17.73 -12.11
N LEU A 43 7.39 18.26 -11.18
CA LEU A 43 5.94 18.37 -11.33
C LEU A 43 5.50 19.73 -11.84
N ASN A 44 4.68 19.73 -12.89
CA ASN A 44 4.09 20.93 -13.48
C ASN A 44 2.55 20.90 -13.46
N GLY A 45 1.92 22.07 -13.31
CA GLY A 45 0.46 22.23 -13.40
C GLY A 45 -0.32 21.47 -12.33
N VAL A 46 -1.44 20.85 -12.73
CA VAL A 46 -2.40 20.16 -11.84
C VAL A 46 -1.77 18.99 -11.06
N LEU A 47 -0.72 18.36 -11.62
CA LEU A 47 -0.02 17.25 -10.98
C LEU A 47 0.67 17.67 -9.68
N LYS A 48 1.11 18.93 -9.56
CA LYS A 48 1.78 19.47 -8.36
C LYS A 48 0.90 19.37 -7.10
N ILE A 49 -0.41 19.40 -7.26
CA ILE A 49 -1.38 19.22 -6.17
C ILE A 49 -1.86 17.75 -6.14
N GLY A 50 -2.11 17.15 -7.30
CA GLY A 50 -2.63 15.79 -7.40
C GLY A 50 -1.71 14.73 -6.82
N VAL A 51 -0.40 14.83 -7.05
CA VAL A 51 0.59 13.84 -6.58
C VAL A 51 0.71 13.86 -5.06
N PRO A 52 0.93 14.99 -4.37
CA PRO A 52 0.96 15.00 -2.90
C PRO A 52 -0.32 14.43 -2.27
N VAL A 53 -1.50 14.84 -2.77
CA VAL A 53 -2.79 14.34 -2.26
C VAL A 53 -2.89 12.82 -2.44
N TYR A 54 -2.51 12.31 -3.62
CA TYR A 54 -2.51 10.88 -3.89
C TYR A 54 -1.49 10.12 -3.02
N THR A 55 -0.27 10.63 -2.88
CA THR A 55 0.78 10.01 -2.05
C THR A 55 0.35 9.94 -0.59
N LEU A 56 -0.35 10.95 -0.07
CA LEU A 56 -0.92 10.90 1.28
C LEU A 56 -2.02 9.83 1.40
N LEU A 57 -2.92 9.70 0.42
CA LEU A 57 -3.92 8.63 0.40
C LEU A 57 -3.25 7.26 0.37
N LEU A 58 -2.24 7.09 -0.47
CA LEU A 58 -1.49 5.84 -0.55
C LEU A 58 -0.79 5.54 0.78
N GLY A 59 -0.13 6.52 1.38
CA GLY A 59 0.48 6.42 2.70
C GLY A 59 -0.52 6.06 3.81
N THR A 60 -1.74 6.60 3.77
CA THR A 60 -2.81 6.22 4.71
C THR A 60 -3.21 4.77 4.55
N MET A 61 -3.42 4.30 3.31
CA MET A 61 -3.76 2.91 3.03
C MET A 61 -2.66 1.98 3.54
N SER A 62 -1.40 2.32 3.30
CA SER A 62 -0.26 1.52 3.77
C SER A 62 -0.08 1.53 5.27
N TRP A 63 -0.28 2.68 5.91
CA TRP A 63 -0.30 2.73 7.36
C TRP A 63 -1.38 1.82 7.94
N ARG A 64 -2.60 1.87 7.39
CA ARG A 64 -3.70 1.02 7.85
C ARG A 64 -3.39 -0.46 7.64
N ALA A 65 -2.89 -0.84 6.47
CA ALA A 65 -2.51 -2.22 6.14
C ALA A 65 -1.44 -2.77 7.10
N ILE A 66 -0.36 -2.02 7.36
CA ILE A 66 0.73 -2.46 8.24
C ILE A 66 0.29 -2.44 9.71
N SER A 67 -0.51 -1.45 10.13
CA SER A 67 -1.01 -1.35 11.51
C SER A 67 -1.92 -2.51 11.91
N ARG A 68 -2.59 -3.15 10.94
CA ARG A 68 -3.40 -4.36 11.14
C ARG A 68 -2.56 -5.61 11.43
N VAL A 69 -1.30 -5.64 11.00
CA VAL A 69 -0.35 -6.75 11.26
C VAL A 69 0.34 -6.55 12.60
N GLN A 70 -0.40 -6.30 13.69
CA GLN A 70 0.22 -6.22 15.01
C GLN A 70 1.01 -7.52 15.28
N PHE A 71 2.34 -7.42 15.17
CA PHE A 71 3.28 -8.51 15.34
C PHE A 71 3.29 -9.06 16.78
N PHE A 72 2.68 -8.34 17.72
CA PHE A 72 2.78 -8.58 19.16
C PHE A 72 1.59 -9.33 19.78
N GLU A 73 0.46 -9.50 19.08
CA GLU A 73 -0.72 -10.17 19.64
C GLU A 73 -1.05 -11.48 18.89
N GLY A 74 -0.21 -12.49 19.11
CA GLY A 74 -0.60 -13.90 19.26
C GLY A 74 -1.24 -14.70 18.11
N GLN A 75 -1.72 -14.10 17.02
CA GLN A 75 -2.32 -14.86 15.91
C GLN A 75 -1.85 -14.33 14.55
N TRP A 76 -0.77 -14.95 14.07
CA TRP A 76 -0.23 -14.77 12.72
C TRP A 76 -1.22 -15.32 11.69
N THR A 77 -2.16 -14.49 11.24
CA THR A 77 -3.09 -14.85 10.17
C THR A 77 -2.42 -14.56 8.83
N TRP A 78 -2.28 -15.58 7.97
CA TRP A 78 -1.73 -15.47 6.61
C TRP A 78 -2.27 -14.25 5.85
N ASN A 79 -3.57 -13.98 6.00
CA ASN A 79 -4.27 -12.84 5.40
C ASN A 79 -3.66 -11.48 5.76
N ARG A 80 -3.24 -11.30 7.02
CA ARG A 80 -2.68 -10.02 7.50
C ARG A 80 -1.32 -9.75 6.85
N LEU A 81 -0.49 -10.78 6.70
CA LEU A 81 0.80 -10.67 6.02
C LEU A 81 0.64 -10.37 4.53
N CYS A 82 -0.27 -11.07 3.85
CA CYS A 82 -0.57 -10.81 2.45
C CYS A 82 -1.02 -9.36 2.24
N CYS A 83 -1.83 -8.80 3.14
CA CYS A 83 -2.23 -7.39 3.10
C CYS A 83 -1.02 -6.43 3.22
N CYS A 84 -0.12 -6.69 4.18
CA CYS A 84 1.08 -5.87 4.37
C CYS A 84 2.03 -5.95 3.18
N ILE A 85 2.32 -7.16 2.70
CA ILE A 85 3.16 -7.37 1.51
C ILE A 85 2.52 -6.69 0.30
N GLY A 86 1.21 -6.87 0.09
CA GLY A 86 0.47 -6.24 -0.98
C GLY A 86 0.55 -4.72 -0.95
N SER A 87 0.37 -4.13 0.23
CA SER A 87 0.51 -2.68 0.43
C SER A 87 1.93 -2.18 0.13
N ILE A 88 2.98 -2.88 0.60
CA ILE A 88 4.36 -2.48 0.35
C ILE A 88 4.67 -2.53 -1.15
N CYS A 89 4.25 -3.60 -1.82
CA CYS A 89 4.39 -3.73 -3.27
C CYS A 89 3.64 -2.61 -4.01
N PHE A 90 2.47 -2.19 -3.53
CA PHE A 90 1.68 -1.11 -4.12
C PHE A 90 2.42 0.24 -4.01
N VAL A 91 2.96 0.57 -2.83
CA VAL A 91 3.77 1.78 -2.63
C VAL A 91 5.01 1.79 -3.51
N ILE A 92 5.70 0.66 -3.62
CA ILE A 92 6.87 0.54 -4.49
C ILE A 92 6.48 0.79 -5.95
N SER A 93 5.40 0.15 -6.42
CA SER A 93 4.91 0.33 -7.79
C SER A 93 4.59 1.79 -8.11
N ASP A 94 3.82 2.47 -7.25
CA ASP A 94 3.46 3.88 -7.43
C ASP A 94 4.66 4.83 -7.33
N THR A 95 5.60 4.54 -6.43
CA THR A 95 6.85 5.32 -6.32
C THR A 95 7.69 5.19 -7.59
N MET A 96 7.75 3.99 -8.18
CA MET A 96 8.45 3.77 -9.44
C MET A 96 7.80 4.52 -10.61
N ILE A 97 6.46 4.57 -10.68
CA ILE A 97 5.73 5.38 -11.68
C ILE A 97 6.14 6.86 -11.54
N GLY A 98 6.13 7.38 -10.31
CA GLY A 98 6.50 8.77 -10.03
C GLY A 98 7.96 9.09 -10.39
N PHE A 99 8.89 8.23 -9.99
CA PHE A 99 10.30 8.41 -10.34
C PHE A 99 10.57 8.35 -11.84
N HIS A 100 9.94 7.39 -12.54
CA HIS A 100 10.09 7.24 -13.98
C HIS A 100 9.58 8.45 -14.77
N HIS A 101 8.44 9.02 -14.36
CA HIS A 101 7.84 10.15 -15.06
C HIS A 101 8.43 11.52 -14.69
N PHE A 102 8.88 11.72 -13.44
CA PHE A 102 9.22 13.06 -12.93
C PHE A 102 10.69 13.26 -12.57
N TYR A 103 11.50 12.19 -12.49
CA TYR A 103 12.91 12.31 -12.10
C TYR A 103 13.87 11.80 -13.18
N SER A 104 13.78 10.51 -13.52
CA SER A 104 14.69 9.92 -14.51
C SER A 104 14.09 8.65 -15.11
N PRO A 105 14.22 8.43 -16.44
CA PRO A 105 13.70 7.25 -17.09
C PRO A 105 14.45 5.99 -16.61
N VAL A 106 13.82 5.25 -15.70
CA VAL A 106 14.26 3.90 -15.29
C VAL A 106 14.24 2.94 -16.50
N PRO A 107 15.24 2.06 -16.68
CA PRO A 107 15.21 1.03 -17.71
C PRO A 107 14.10 0.00 -17.46
N TYR A 108 13.39 -0.41 -18.51
CA TYR A 108 12.27 -1.38 -18.46
C TYR A 108 11.15 -1.04 -17.45
N PRO A 109 10.68 0.22 -17.42
CA PRO A 109 9.79 0.71 -16.37
C PRO A 109 8.48 -0.09 -16.32
N GLN A 110 7.93 -0.42 -17.49
CA GLN A 110 6.66 -1.12 -17.61
C GLN A 110 6.69 -2.53 -17.00
N ILE A 111 7.79 -3.26 -17.15
CA ILE A 111 7.91 -4.63 -16.62
C ILE A 111 7.95 -4.58 -15.10
N THR A 112 8.81 -3.74 -14.53
CA THR A 112 8.97 -3.67 -13.07
C THR A 112 7.75 -3.07 -12.38
N ILE A 113 7.13 -2.05 -12.97
CA ILE A 113 5.89 -1.45 -12.46
C ILE A 113 4.74 -2.49 -12.50
N MET A 114 4.56 -3.20 -13.61
CA MET A 114 3.49 -4.20 -13.71
C MET A 114 3.72 -5.42 -12.80
N LEU A 115 4.97 -5.87 -12.66
CA LEU A 115 5.29 -6.99 -11.77
C LEU A 115 4.98 -6.65 -10.30
N THR A 116 5.40 -5.46 -9.85
CA THR A 116 5.10 -4.98 -8.50
C THR A 116 3.61 -4.71 -8.30
N TYR A 117 2.93 -4.20 -9.33
CA TYR A 117 1.49 -3.97 -9.31
C TYR A 117 0.69 -5.27 -9.18
N TYR A 118 0.99 -6.28 -9.98
CA TYR A 118 0.30 -7.58 -9.88
C TYR A 118 0.61 -8.28 -8.56
N ALA A 119 1.86 -8.21 -8.07
CA ALA A 119 2.19 -8.70 -6.73
C ALA A 119 1.37 -7.99 -5.64
N ALA A 120 1.16 -6.68 -5.79
CA ALA A 120 0.35 -5.90 -4.87
C ALA A 120 -1.12 -6.36 -4.87
N GLN A 121 -1.72 -6.50 -6.05
CA GLN A 121 -3.09 -6.98 -6.21
C GLN A 121 -3.28 -8.40 -5.68
N LEU A 122 -2.32 -9.30 -5.93
CA LEU A 122 -2.33 -10.66 -5.39
C LEU A 122 -2.27 -10.66 -3.86
N GLY A 123 -1.41 -9.82 -3.26
CA GLY A 123 -1.33 -9.68 -1.81
C GLY A 123 -2.64 -9.18 -1.20
N ILE A 124 -3.27 -8.18 -1.81
CA ILE A 124 -4.58 -7.67 -1.38
C ILE A 124 -5.67 -8.73 -1.56
N ALA A 125 -5.70 -9.45 -2.68
CA ALA A 125 -6.68 -10.51 -2.93
C ALA A 125 -6.55 -11.67 -1.94
N LEU A 126 -5.33 -12.16 -1.71
CA LEU A 126 -5.04 -13.21 -0.72
C LEU A 126 -5.38 -12.77 0.70
N SER A 127 -5.32 -11.47 1.00
CA SER A 127 -5.75 -10.96 2.31
C SER A 127 -7.25 -11.10 2.56
N ALA A 128 -8.06 -11.14 1.50
CA ALA A 128 -9.51 -11.30 1.60
C ALA A 128 -9.93 -12.78 1.68
N VAL A 129 -9.06 -13.72 1.29
CA VAL A 129 -9.37 -15.15 1.32
C VAL A 129 -9.18 -15.67 2.74
N GLU A 130 -10.27 -15.78 3.50
CA GLU A 130 -10.25 -16.47 4.80
C GLU A 130 -9.84 -17.93 4.59
N SER A 131 -8.64 -18.31 5.04
CA SER A 131 -8.31 -19.73 5.13
C SER A 131 -9.21 -20.32 6.22
N LYS A 132 -10.34 -20.92 5.81
CA LYS A 132 -11.05 -21.87 6.66
C LYS A 132 -10.03 -22.93 7.06
N ARG A 133 -9.44 -22.81 8.25
CA ARG A 133 -8.85 -23.98 8.91
C ARG A 133 -10.01 -24.95 9.05
N VAL A 134 -10.02 -25.98 8.21
CA VAL A 134 -10.86 -27.15 8.38
C VAL A 134 -10.47 -27.72 9.75
N LYS A 135 -11.24 -27.35 10.77
CA LYS A 135 -11.13 -27.89 12.12
C LYS A 135 -12.48 -28.53 12.43
N ASP A 136 -12.86 -29.52 11.64
CA ASP A 136 -14.03 -30.39 11.89
C ASP A 136 -13.86 -31.74 11.16
N SER A 137 -12.79 -32.47 11.49
CA SER A 137 -12.73 -33.92 11.21
C SER A 137 -12.04 -34.68 12.33
N VAL A 138 -12.31 -34.27 13.57
CA VAL A 138 -12.22 -35.15 14.75
C VAL A 138 -13.49 -34.88 15.56
N VAL A 139 -14.23 -35.93 15.87
CA VAL A 139 -15.52 -35.98 16.57
C VAL A 139 -16.77 -35.85 15.68
N LYS A 140 -17.06 -36.92 14.93
CA LYS A 140 -18.23 -37.77 15.23
C LYS A 140 -17.98 -39.19 14.74
#